data_AF-A0A8C5AGN0-F1
#
_entry.id   AF-A0A8C5AGN0-F1
#
_cell.length_a   1.000
_cell.length_b   1.000
_cell.length_c   1.000
_cell.angle_alpha   90.00
_cell.angle_beta   90.00
_cell.angle_gamma   90.00
#
_symmetry.space_group_name_H-M   'P 1'
#
loop_
_entity.id
_entity.type
_entity.pdbx_description
1 polymer ?
#
loop_
_entity_poly.entity_id
_entity_poly.type
_entity_poly.pdbx_seq_one_letter_code
_entity_poly.pdbx_strand_id
1 'polypeptide(L)'
;HISLEDLPRTTVITNGQYILIEGVDDDHPYVAKVTKLIESDKKKKALVQWFARVGEVPPNKLKLLGREPHPQEIFYYEGPTCEDEIDVESILNTVQVKFIPVGAPFPDVDRQEVLYVKLSWNTKVFKVVTPEQIETATAAAPRLVPTPGRLRPALPPSPPCSPALAATPRSRAPSRRSVCCHLSVSRLHVSSVPESLPCREQEFQDIYNFVESKVMDGTGGCMYISGVPGTGKTATVHEVIRSLQRASDADDIPAFNFIEINGMKMTDPHQAYVQILQKLTGQKATPDHAAALLEKRFSHAGPKKESTVLLVDELDLLWTRKQNVMYNLFDWPTRRHGRLVVLTIANTMDLPERIMINRVASRLGLTRMSFQPYSFKQLQQIIMSRLNKVKAFEEDALQLVSRKVAALSGDARRCLDICRRATEICEHTSLDPGAPGLVGMSHVMQALDEMFSSAYVTAIRCASVQEQLFLRSVLMEFRRLGLEEATFQQVLVQHQALCRVEGLQPPSVSEALAACQRLGACRLLLLEPSRLGVLQRVRLNVSQDDVLYALKAE
;
A
#
# COMPACT_ATOMS: atom_id res chain seq x y z
N HIS A 1 -10.49 -20.91 -37.08
CA HIS A 1 -11.66 -21.16 -36.22
C HIS A 1 -11.14 -21.50 -34.83
N ILE A 2 -11.49 -20.73 -33.81
CA ILE A 2 -11.15 -21.05 -32.41
C ILE A 2 -12.46 -21.10 -31.63
N SER A 3 -12.66 -22.18 -30.87
CA SER A 3 -13.80 -22.38 -29.99
C SER A 3 -13.45 -21.89 -28.59
N LEU A 4 -14.29 -21.03 -28.01
CA LEU A 4 -14.23 -20.65 -26.60
C LEU A 4 -15.08 -21.64 -25.78
N GLU A 5 -14.49 -22.25 -24.75
CA GLU A 5 -15.12 -23.34 -23.97
C GLU A 5 -15.90 -22.85 -22.74
N ASP A 6 -15.79 -21.57 -22.35
CA ASP A 6 -16.32 -21.05 -21.08
C ASP A 6 -17.65 -20.26 -21.16
N LEU A 7 -18.40 -20.37 -22.27
CA LEU A 7 -19.74 -19.79 -22.44
C LEU A 7 -20.78 -20.89 -22.70
N PRO A 8 -22.07 -20.72 -22.33
CA PRO A 8 -23.11 -21.75 -22.47
C PRO A 8 -23.38 -22.19 -23.92
N ARG A 9 -22.77 -21.53 -24.91
CA ARG A 9 -22.73 -21.91 -26.32
C ARG A 9 -21.30 -21.77 -26.83
N THR A 10 -20.74 -22.85 -27.39
CA THR A 10 -19.41 -22.87 -28.03
C THR A 10 -19.36 -21.83 -29.15
N THR A 11 -18.74 -20.69 -28.88
CA THR A 11 -18.69 -19.56 -29.82
C THR A 11 -17.45 -19.73 -30.70
N VAL A 12 -17.64 -19.88 -32.01
CA VAL A 12 -16.55 -20.08 -32.98
C VAL A 12 -16.17 -18.74 -33.59
N ILE A 13 -14.96 -18.27 -33.32
CA ILE A 13 -14.45 -17.00 -33.86
C ILE A 13 -13.76 -17.22 -35.22
N THR A 14 -14.07 -16.36 -36.19
CA THR A 14 -13.48 -16.34 -37.54
C THR A 14 -12.80 -15.00 -37.85
N ASN A 15 -11.82 -15.03 -38.76
CA ASN A 15 -11.18 -13.79 -39.24
C ASN A 15 -12.25 -12.87 -39.87
N GLY A 16 -12.20 -11.59 -39.53
CA GLY A 16 -13.15 -10.57 -39.99
C GLY A 16 -14.34 -10.31 -39.07
N GLN A 17 -14.54 -11.11 -38.02
CA GLN A 17 -15.60 -10.87 -37.03
C GLN A 17 -15.23 -9.76 -36.04
N TYR A 18 -16.26 -9.06 -35.55
CA TYR A 18 -16.13 -8.09 -34.46
C TYR A 18 -16.36 -8.77 -33.12
N ILE A 19 -15.53 -8.43 -32.16
CA ILE A 19 -15.47 -9.03 -30.83
C ILE A 19 -15.50 -7.96 -29.75
N LEU A 20 -15.98 -8.38 -28.58
CA LEU A 20 -15.91 -7.65 -27.32
C LEU A 20 -14.78 -8.22 -26.48
N ILE A 21 -13.94 -7.35 -25.97
CA ILE A 21 -12.76 -7.69 -25.17
C ILE A 21 -12.95 -7.11 -23.78
N GLU A 22 -12.49 -7.83 -22.76
CA GLU A 22 -12.53 -7.39 -21.36
C GLU A 22 -11.86 -6.01 -21.21
N GLY A 23 -12.62 -5.05 -20.66
CA GLY A 23 -12.20 -3.67 -20.41
C GLY A 23 -11.67 -3.47 -18.99
N VAL A 24 -11.19 -2.26 -18.69
CA VAL A 24 -10.83 -1.88 -17.30
C VAL A 24 -12.07 -1.78 -16.40
N ASP A 25 -13.23 -1.52 -17.00
CA ASP A 25 -14.55 -1.48 -16.36
C ASP A 25 -15.46 -2.56 -16.99
N ASP A 26 -16.04 -3.44 -16.16
CA ASP A 26 -16.91 -4.56 -16.60
C ASP A 26 -18.14 -4.09 -17.39
N ASP A 27 -18.59 -2.84 -17.16
CA ASP A 27 -19.76 -2.25 -17.83
C ASP A 27 -19.45 -1.71 -19.23
N HIS A 28 -18.17 -1.58 -19.61
CA HIS A 28 -17.73 -0.97 -20.87
C HIS A 28 -16.64 -1.80 -21.57
N PRO A 29 -16.99 -2.95 -22.18
CA PRO A 29 -16.02 -3.79 -22.88
C PRO A 29 -15.51 -3.14 -24.17
N TYR A 30 -14.20 -3.30 -24.44
CA TYR A 30 -13.56 -2.80 -25.65
C TYR A 30 -14.08 -3.51 -26.89
N VAL A 31 -14.07 -2.82 -28.04
CA VAL A 31 -14.56 -3.35 -29.31
C VAL A 31 -13.39 -3.47 -30.27
N ALA A 32 -13.22 -4.63 -30.90
CA ALA A 32 -12.20 -4.83 -31.91
C ALA A 32 -12.67 -5.75 -33.04
N LYS A 33 -12.01 -5.67 -34.20
CA LYS A 33 -12.21 -6.58 -35.33
C LYS A 33 -11.02 -7.54 -35.42
N VAL A 34 -11.27 -8.83 -35.53
CA VAL A 34 -10.22 -9.84 -35.68
C VAL A 34 -9.66 -9.81 -37.10
N THR A 35 -8.39 -9.48 -37.22
CA THR A 35 -7.68 -9.41 -38.50
C THR A 35 -7.04 -10.76 -38.83
N LYS A 36 -6.35 -11.36 -37.86
CA LYS A 36 -5.63 -12.64 -38.04
C LYS A 36 -5.51 -13.40 -36.73
N LEU A 37 -5.71 -14.70 -36.76
CA LEU A 37 -5.48 -15.61 -35.62
C LEU A 37 -4.10 -16.27 -35.75
N ILE A 38 -3.32 -16.29 -34.67
CA ILE A 38 -1.97 -16.85 -34.59
C ILE A 38 -1.93 -17.89 -33.47
N GLU A 39 -1.36 -19.06 -33.72
CA GLU A 39 -1.18 -20.13 -32.73
C GLU A 39 0.32 -20.41 -32.58
N SER A 40 0.88 -20.10 -31.41
CA SER A 40 2.31 -20.28 -31.11
C SER A 40 2.48 -20.97 -29.75
N ASP A 41 3.14 -22.14 -29.74
CA ASP A 41 3.64 -22.86 -28.56
C ASP A 41 2.73 -22.81 -27.32
N LYS A 42 1.49 -23.31 -27.48
CA LYS A 42 0.41 -23.44 -26.47
C LYS A 42 -0.37 -22.16 -26.11
N LYS A 43 -0.10 -21.01 -26.73
CA LYS A 43 -0.93 -19.80 -26.59
C LYS A 43 -1.57 -19.41 -27.92
N LYS A 44 -2.88 -19.15 -27.89
CA LYS A 44 -3.65 -18.66 -29.03
C LYS A 44 -3.77 -17.14 -28.94
N LYS A 45 -3.23 -16.43 -29.93
CA LYS A 45 -3.25 -14.97 -30.03
C LYS A 45 -4.08 -14.52 -31.23
N ALA A 46 -4.63 -13.31 -31.16
CA ALA A 46 -5.33 -12.66 -32.25
C ALA A 46 -4.74 -11.27 -32.51
N LEU A 47 -4.47 -10.96 -33.78
CA LEU A 47 -4.22 -9.60 -34.24
C LEU A 47 -5.57 -8.92 -34.50
N VAL A 48 -5.78 -7.74 -33.94
CA VAL A 48 -7.05 -7.03 -33.97
C VAL A 48 -6.90 -5.58 -34.43
N GLN A 49 -7.99 -5.02 -34.93
CA GLN A 49 -8.16 -3.59 -35.20
C GLN A 49 -9.12 -2.98 -34.19
N TRP A 50 -8.68 -1.95 -33.48
CA TRP A 50 -9.41 -1.36 -32.36
C TRP A 50 -10.50 -0.36 -32.79
N PHE A 51 -11.60 -0.34 -32.04
CA PHE A 51 -12.67 0.65 -32.13
C PHE A 51 -12.90 1.29 -30.77
N ALA A 52 -12.93 2.62 -30.74
CA ALA A 52 -13.17 3.40 -29.54
C ALA A 52 -14.67 3.65 -29.32
N ARG A 53 -15.17 3.43 -28.10
CA ARG A 53 -16.53 3.84 -27.71
C ARG A 53 -16.60 5.32 -27.38
N VAL A 54 -17.80 5.89 -27.38
CA VAL A 54 -18.04 7.29 -26.98
C VAL A 54 -17.47 7.60 -25.60
N GLY A 55 -17.67 6.70 -24.62
CA GLY A 55 -17.18 6.88 -23.25
C GLY A 55 -15.65 6.85 -23.11
N GLU A 56 -14.93 6.29 -24.08
CA GLU A 56 -13.46 6.21 -24.08
C GLU A 56 -12.80 7.46 -24.65
N VAL A 57 -13.57 8.32 -25.34
CA VAL A 57 -13.09 9.60 -25.85
C VAL A 57 -13.20 10.67 -24.76
N PRO A 58 -12.12 11.40 -24.43
CA PRO A 58 -12.16 12.45 -23.41
C PRO A 58 -13.27 13.48 -23.69
N PRO A 59 -14.04 13.91 -22.66
CA PRO A 59 -15.24 14.73 -22.84
C PRO A 59 -14.95 16.10 -23.50
N ASN A 60 -13.76 16.64 -23.29
CA ASN A 60 -13.32 17.89 -23.93
C ASN A 60 -13.16 17.75 -25.46
N LYS A 61 -12.86 16.54 -25.94
CA LYS A 61 -12.66 16.24 -27.37
C LYS A 61 -13.95 15.76 -28.04
N LEU A 62 -14.91 15.22 -27.28
CA LEU A 62 -16.26 14.92 -27.81
C LEU A 62 -16.96 16.16 -28.37
N LYS A 63 -16.67 17.36 -27.85
CA LYS A 63 -17.19 18.62 -28.40
C LYS A 63 -16.80 18.87 -29.87
N LEU A 64 -15.72 18.24 -30.35
CA LEU A 64 -15.28 18.32 -31.75
C LEU A 64 -16.18 17.54 -32.72
N LEU A 65 -17.06 16.65 -32.24
CA LEU A 65 -18.08 16.01 -33.07
C LEU A 65 -19.14 17.01 -33.56
N GLY A 66 -19.32 18.15 -32.88
CA GLY A 66 -20.31 19.17 -33.24
C GLY A 66 -21.78 18.75 -33.10
N ARG A 67 -22.04 17.53 -32.59
CA ARG A 67 -23.35 16.95 -32.32
C ARG A 67 -23.29 16.06 -31.08
N GLU A 68 -24.46 15.72 -30.51
CA GLU A 68 -24.53 14.72 -29.45
C GLU A 68 -24.27 13.31 -30.02
N PRO A 69 -23.35 12.53 -29.42
CA PRO A 69 -23.02 11.19 -29.88
C PRO A 69 -24.12 10.18 -29.49
N HIS A 70 -24.40 9.21 -30.36
CA HIS A 70 -25.39 8.16 -30.07
C HIS A 70 -24.80 7.12 -29.09
N PRO A 71 -25.55 6.57 -28.12
CA PRO A 71 -25.03 5.64 -27.10
C PRO A 71 -24.41 4.35 -27.67
N GLN A 72 -24.84 3.92 -28.86
CA GLN A 72 -24.31 2.75 -29.57
C GLN A 72 -23.33 3.10 -30.71
N GLU A 73 -22.84 4.34 -30.76
CA GLU A 73 -21.84 4.78 -31.75
C GLU A 73 -20.42 4.37 -31.32
N ILE A 74 -19.64 3.87 -32.27
CA ILE A 74 -18.23 3.53 -32.09
C ILE A 74 -17.40 4.14 -33.21
N PHE A 75 -16.13 4.42 -32.91
CA PHE A 75 -15.20 5.11 -33.79
C PHE A 75 -14.03 4.21 -34.15
N TYR A 76 -13.66 4.15 -35.43
CA TYR A 76 -12.46 3.40 -35.84
C TYR A 76 -11.21 4.06 -35.26
N TYR A 77 -10.37 3.34 -34.51
CA TYR A 77 -9.23 3.93 -33.82
C TYR A 77 -7.95 3.88 -34.67
N GLU A 78 -7.39 5.04 -34.99
CA GLU A 78 -6.16 5.19 -35.81
C GLU A 78 -4.94 5.61 -34.98
N GLY A 79 -4.94 5.37 -33.66
CA GLY A 79 -3.86 5.79 -32.77
C GLY A 79 -2.67 4.81 -32.74
N PRO A 80 -1.42 5.28 -32.66
CA PRO A 80 -0.21 4.45 -32.67
C PRO A 80 0.13 3.80 -31.32
N THR A 81 -0.76 3.89 -30.32
CA THR A 81 -0.45 3.59 -28.91
C THR A 81 -1.04 2.27 -28.40
N CYS A 82 -1.74 1.52 -29.23
CA CYS A 82 -2.34 0.24 -28.84
C CYS A 82 -1.51 -0.92 -29.39
N GLU A 83 -1.27 -1.94 -28.56
CA GLU A 83 -0.76 -3.22 -29.02
C GLU A 83 -1.90 -3.92 -29.78
N ASP A 84 -1.64 -4.31 -31.03
CA ASP A 84 -2.64 -4.96 -31.88
C ASP A 84 -2.75 -6.47 -31.63
N GLU A 85 -1.89 -7.03 -30.77
CA GLU A 85 -1.92 -8.44 -30.36
C GLU A 85 -2.68 -8.62 -29.05
N ILE A 86 -3.70 -9.48 -29.05
CA ILE A 86 -4.47 -9.87 -27.86
C ILE A 86 -4.44 -11.39 -27.66
N ASP A 87 -4.58 -11.84 -26.42
CA ASP A 87 -4.78 -13.26 -26.11
C ASP A 87 -6.26 -13.64 -26.35
N VAL A 88 -6.51 -14.83 -26.90
CA VAL A 88 -7.89 -15.24 -27.25
C VAL A 88 -8.78 -15.43 -26.01
N GLU A 89 -8.18 -15.66 -24.84
CA GLU A 89 -8.86 -15.84 -23.56
C GLU A 89 -9.53 -14.54 -23.06
N SER A 90 -9.10 -13.36 -23.51
CA SER A 90 -9.69 -12.08 -23.11
C SER A 90 -10.94 -11.70 -23.94
N ILE A 91 -11.37 -12.56 -24.86
CA ILE A 91 -12.52 -12.31 -25.73
C ILE A 91 -13.80 -12.74 -25.02
N LEU A 92 -14.69 -11.78 -24.75
CA LEU A 92 -15.94 -12.01 -24.04
C LEU A 92 -17.04 -12.56 -24.95
N ASN A 93 -17.27 -11.93 -26.12
CA ASN A 93 -18.36 -12.30 -27.04
C ASN A 93 -18.13 -11.70 -28.44
N THR A 94 -18.87 -12.18 -29.44
CA THR A 94 -18.93 -11.55 -30.78
C THR A 94 -20.03 -10.50 -30.84
N VAL A 95 -19.80 -9.39 -31.54
CA VAL A 95 -20.77 -8.29 -31.71
C VAL A 95 -21.02 -8.02 -33.20
N GLN A 96 -22.20 -7.51 -33.56
CA GLN A 96 -22.46 -7.05 -34.92
C GLN A 96 -22.18 -5.56 -35.05
N VAL A 97 -21.33 -5.19 -36.01
CA VAL A 97 -21.04 -3.78 -36.32
C VAL A 97 -21.57 -3.45 -37.70
N LYS A 98 -22.38 -2.39 -37.81
CA LYS A 98 -22.93 -1.89 -39.08
C LYS A 98 -22.37 -0.51 -39.42
N PHE A 99 -22.02 -0.31 -40.68
CA PHE A 99 -21.58 0.99 -41.20
C PHE A 99 -22.79 1.81 -41.64
N ILE A 100 -22.84 3.08 -41.21
CA ILE A 100 -23.88 4.02 -41.62
C ILE A 100 -23.21 5.20 -42.36
N PRO A 101 -23.70 5.61 -43.53
CA PRO A 101 -23.18 6.80 -44.21
C PRO A 101 -23.45 8.08 -43.41
N VAL A 102 -22.54 9.06 -43.51
CA VAL A 102 -22.46 10.25 -42.63
C VAL A 102 -23.77 11.06 -42.56
N GLY A 103 -24.58 11.04 -43.62
CA GLY A 103 -25.86 11.77 -43.70
C GLY A 103 -27.11 11.01 -43.27
N ALA A 104 -27.04 9.72 -42.95
CA ALA A 104 -28.21 8.93 -42.59
C ALA A 104 -28.49 8.94 -41.07
N PRO A 105 -29.77 9.07 -40.63
CA PRO A 105 -30.13 8.97 -39.22
C PRO A 105 -29.82 7.57 -38.68
N PHE A 106 -29.56 7.48 -37.37
CA PHE A 106 -29.42 6.17 -36.72
C PHE A 106 -30.79 5.47 -36.70
N PRO A 107 -30.86 4.16 -37.00
CA PRO A 107 -32.14 3.44 -36.95
C PRO A 107 -32.60 3.23 -35.50
N ASP A 108 -33.85 3.60 -35.18
CA ASP A 108 -34.48 3.56 -33.84
C ASP A 108 -34.77 2.15 -33.28
N VAL A 109 -34.12 1.10 -33.79
CA VAL A 109 -34.41 -0.27 -33.36
C VAL A 109 -33.45 -0.67 -32.25
N ASP A 110 -33.97 -0.71 -31.02
CA ASP A 110 -33.33 -1.19 -29.78
C ASP A 110 -32.95 -2.69 -29.84
N ARG A 111 -32.00 -3.03 -30.71
CA ARG A 111 -31.23 -4.27 -30.57
C ARG A 111 -29.94 -3.91 -29.85
N GLN A 112 -29.86 -4.24 -28.56
CA GLN A 112 -28.69 -4.00 -27.71
C GLN A 112 -27.38 -4.61 -28.25
N GLU A 113 -27.46 -5.48 -29.27
CA GLU A 113 -26.34 -6.25 -29.82
C GLU A 113 -25.71 -5.67 -31.11
N VAL A 114 -26.17 -4.49 -31.59
CA VAL A 114 -25.64 -3.87 -32.83
C VAL A 114 -24.96 -2.53 -32.52
N LEU A 115 -23.72 -2.38 -32.97
CA LEU A 115 -22.94 -1.14 -32.86
C LEU A 115 -22.79 -0.47 -34.23
N TYR A 116 -22.72 0.86 -34.24
CA TYR A 116 -22.69 1.64 -35.49
C TYR A 116 -21.39 2.45 -35.63
N VAL A 117 -20.74 2.34 -36.78
CA VAL A 117 -19.53 3.11 -37.12
C VAL A 117 -19.86 4.16 -38.18
N LYS A 118 -19.46 5.41 -37.93
CA LYS A 118 -19.56 6.53 -38.89
C LYS A 118 -18.22 7.23 -39.15
N LEU A 119 -17.39 7.36 -38.12
CA LEU A 119 -16.18 8.19 -38.15
C LEU A 119 -14.97 7.44 -37.58
N SER A 120 -13.76 7.85 -37.95
CA SER A 120 -12.52 7.42 -37.32
C SER A 120 -12.00 8.47 -36.34
N TRP A 121 -11.26 7.99 -35.34
CA TRP A 121 -10.67 8.75 -34.26
C TRP A 121 -9.17 8.51 -34.20
N ASN A 122 -8.38 9.56 -34.43
CA ASN A 122 -6.92 9.51 -34.42
C ASN A 122 -6.31 10.26 -33.22
N THR A 123 -7.05 10.37 -32.11
CA THR A 123 -6.72 11.12 -30.88
C THR A 123 -6.68 12.65 -30.99
N LYS A 124 -6.76 13.23 -32.21
CA LYS A 124 -6.71 14.68 -32.45
C LYS A 124 -7.95 15.21 -33.18
N VAL A 125 -8.44 14.50 -34.20
CA VAL A 125 -9.58 14.91 -35.04
C VAL A 125 -10.43 13.70 -35.41
N PHE A 126 -11.71 13.96 -35.73
CA PHE A 126 -12.59 12.96 -36.33
C PHE A 126 -12.51 13.03 -37.86
N LYS A 127 -12.42 11.88 -38.54
CA LYS A 127 -12.43 11.80 -40.01
C LYS A 127 -13.55 10.88 -40.48
N VAL A 128 -14.05 11.12 -41.70
CA VAL A 128 -15.06 10.25 -42.32
C VAL A 128 -14.40 8.97 -42.80
N VAL A 129 -14.98 7.83 -42.41
CA VAL A 129 -14.53 6.50 -42.85
C VAL A 129 -15.26 6.13 -44.13
N THR A 130 -14.51 5.72 -45.16
CA THR A 130 -15.07 5.02 -46.33
C THR A 130 -14.90 3.51 -46.14
N PRO A 131 -15.87 2.67 -46.56
CA PRO A 131 -15.83 1.21 -46.34
C PRO A 131 -14.55 0.53 -46.87
N GLU A 132 -13.97 1.07 -47.96
CA GLU A 132 -12.79 0.54 -48.63
C GLU A 132 -11.48 0.70 -47.81
N GLN A 133 -11.41 1.68 -46.89
CA GLN A 133 -10.18 1.95 -46.12
C GLN A 133 -9.92 0.92 -45.00
N ILE A 134 -10.96 0.26 -44.48
CA ILE A 134 -10.82 -0.72 -43.38
C ILE A 134 -10.50 -2.12 -43.93
N GLU A 135 -10.91 -2.46 -45.15
CA GLU A 135 -10.53 -3.72 -45.79
C GLU A 135 -9.09 -3.71 -46.30
N THR A 136 -8.61 -2.57 -46.83
CA THR A 136 -7.27 -2.47 -47.44
C THR A 136 -6.10 -2.45 -46.43
N ALA A 137 -6.39 -2.16 -45.15
CA ALA A 137 -5.38 -2.17 -44.08
C ALA A 137 -4.87 -3.59 -43.72
N THR A 138 -5.45 -4.66 -44.28
CA THR A 138 -5.03 -6.06 -44.05
C THR A 138 -3.74 -6.48 -44.79
N ALA A 139 -3.21 -5.66 -45.71
CA ALA A 139 -2.12 -6.07 -46.60
C ALA A 139 -0.72 -5.47 -46.31
N ALA A 140 -0.57 -4.57 -45.33
CA ALA A 140 0.71 -3.90 -45.07
C ALA A 140 1.46 -4.55 -43.88
N ALA A 141 2.42 -5.43 -44.18
CA ALA A 141 3.40 -5.94 -43.22
C ALA A 141 4.30 -4.81 -42.67
N PRO A 142 4.66 -4.81 -41.37
CA PRO A 142 5.59 -3.81 -40.85
C PRO A 142 7.02 -4.17 -41.25
N ARG A 143 7.67 -3.27 -41.99
CA ARG A 143 9.12 -3.27 -42.24
C ARG A 143 9.83 -2.83 -40.96
N LEU A 144 10.65 -3.72 -40.40
CA LEU A 144 11.68 -3.39 -39.43
C LEU A 144 12.70 -2.45 -40.08
N VAL A 145 12.90 -1.27 -39.49
CA VAL A 145 14.07 -0.42 -39.74
C VAL A 145 14.66 -0.03 -38.38
N PRO A 146 15.99 -0.09 -38.17
CA PRO A 146 16.61 0.01 -36.86
C PRO A 146 16.82 1.47 -36.44
N THR A 147 16.57 1.77 -35.16
CA THR A 147 16.93 3.04 -34.53
C THR A 147 18.39 3.00 -34.04
N PRO A 148 19.20 4.06 -34.25
CA PRO A 148 20.60 4.09 -33.86
C PRO A 148 20.78 4.28 -32.35
N GLY A 149 21.79 3.59 -31.82
CA GLY A 149 22.15 3.59 -30.40
C GLY A 149 22.63 4.95 -29.90
N ARG A 150 22.11 5.36 -28.74
CA ARG A 150 22.60 6.49 -27.98
C ARG A 150 23.44 5.96 -26.81
N LEU A 151 24.74 6.22 -26.90
CA LEU A 151 25.77 5.87 -25.93
C LEU A 151 25.46 6.46 -24.54
N ARG A 152 25.56 5.63 -23.50
CA ARG A 152 25.62 6.05 -22.10
C ARG A 152 27.05 6.52 -21.79
N PRO A 153 27.27 7.67 -21.13
CA PRO A 153 28.59 8.08 -20.66
C PRO A 153 29.07 7.18 -19.52
N ALA A 154 30.31 6.69 -19.63
CA ALA A 154 31.02 5.96 -18.59
C ALA A 154 31.57 6.92 -17.52
N LEU A 155 31.43 6.54 -16.25
CA LEU A 155 32.09 7.15 -15.10
C LEU A 155 33.57 6.70 -15.05
N PRO A 156 34.51 7.58 -14.67
CA PRO A 156 35.94 7.27 -14.61
C PRO A 156 36.33 6.42 -13.38
N PRO A 157 37.44 5.66 -13.47
CA PRO A 157 37.86 4.70 -12.46
C PRO A 157 38.59 5.36 -11.27
N SER A 158 38.39 4.80 -10.08
CA SER A 158 39.12 5.10 -8.85
C SER A 158 40.50 4.41 -8.82
N PRO A 159 41.54 5.02 -8.21
CA PRO A 159 42.88 4.44 -8.11
C PRO A 159 43.03 3.44 -6.93
N PRO A 160 44.07 2.58 -6.96
CA PRO A 160 44.17 1.42 -6.07
C PRO A 160 44.78 1.73 -4.68
N CYS A 161 44.29 0.98 -3.68
CA CYS A 161 44.82 0.92 -2.32
C CYS A 161 46.25 0.35 -2.26
N SER A 162 47.09 0.96 -1.43
CA SER A 162 48.28 0.34 -0.83
C SER A 162 48.14 0.35 0.71
N PRO A 163 48.75 -0.62 1.43
CA PRO A 163 48.52 -0.82 2.86
C PRO A 163 49.55 -0.03 3.70
N ALA A 164 49.10 0.63 4.77
CA ALA A 164 50.00 1.12 5.80
C ALA A 164 49.32 1.14 7.17
N LEU A 165 50.04 0.59 8.15
CA LEU A 165 49.67 0.47 9.55
C LEU A 165 49.38 1.82 10.20
N ALA A 166 48.31 1.89 10.99
CA ALA A 166 48.18 2.87 12.07
C ALA A 166 47.40 2.24 13.23
N ALA A 167 48.01 2.31 14.41
CA ALA A 167 47.61 1.65 15.63
C ALA A 167 46.29 2.21 16.20
N THR A 168 45.41 1.31 16.60
CA THR A 168 44.25 1.61 17.45
C THR A 168 44.71 1.98 18.87
N PRO A 169 44.29 3.12 19.45
CA PRO A 169 44.43 3.32 20.88
C PRO A 169 43.49 2.35 21.60
N ARG A 170 44.07 1.58 22.53
CA ARG A 170 43.39 0.62 23.41
C ARG A 170 42.16 1.27 24.06
N SER A 171 40.99 0.73 23.75
CA SER A 171 39.74 1.00 24.46
C SER A 171 39.96 0.77 25.97
N ARG A 172 39.79 1.82 26.77
CA ARG A 172 39.63 1.72 28.22
C ARG A 172 38.39 0.88 28.50
N ALA A 173 38.52 -0.13 29.36
CA ALA A 173 37.39 -0.92 29.82
C ALA A 173 36.24 0.00 30.29
N PRO A 174 35.00 -0.22 29.84
CA PRO A 174 33.88 0.63 30.24
C PRO A 174 33.68 0.53 31.75
N SER A 175 33.52 1.68 32.40
CA SER A 175 33.16 1.74 33.82
C SER A 175 31.88 0.93 34.06
N ARG A 176 31.74 0.30 35.24
CA ARG A 176 30.51 -0.43 35.64
C ARG A 176 29.21 0.37 35.43
N ARG A 177 29.29 1.70 35.31
CA ARG A 177 28.18 2.63 35.07
C ARG A 177 27.78 2.70 33.58
N SER A 178 28.75 2.77 32.66
CA SER A 178 28.51 2.68 31.21
C SER A 178 27.88 1.33 30.84
N VAL A 179 28.27 0.26 31.54
CA VAL A 179 27.70 -1.08 31.36
C VAL A 179 26.19 -1.11 31.67
N CYS A 180 25.70 -0.33 32.63
CA CYS A 180 24.27 -0.29 33.00
C CYS A 180 23.41 0.31 31.87
N CYS A 181 23.85 1.42 31.28
CA CYS A 181 23.15 2.09 30.18
C CYS A 181 23.18 1.28 28.88
N HIS A 182 24.31 0.66 28.54
CA HIS A 182 24.37 -0.20 27.35
C HIS A 182 23.50 -1.46 27.48
N LEU A 183 23.41 -2.05 28.68
CA LEU A 183 22.49 -3.16 28.96
C LEU A 183 21.03 -2.73 28.91
N SER A 184 20.68 -1.53 29.39
CA SER A 184 19.30 -1.02 29.30
C SER A 184 18.91 -0.71 27.87
N VAL A 185 19.77 -0.10 27.04
CA VAL A 185 19.51 0.14 25.60
C VAL A 185 19.25 -1.16 24.85
N SER A 186 20.08 -2.19 25.09
CA SER A 186 19.93 -3.48 24.42
C SER A 186 18.64 -4.22 24.82
N ARG A 187 18.19 -4.05 26.07
CA ARG A 187 16.95 -4.67 26.60
C ARG A 187 15.68 -3.88 26.29
N LEU A 188 15.79 -2.57 26.11
CA LEU A 188 14.70 -1.70 25.67
C LEU A 188 14.48 -1.78 24.15
N HIS A 189 15.36 -2.46 23.42
CA HIS A 189 15.19 -2.67 21.99
C HIS A 189 13.91 -3.47 21.69
N VAL A 190 13.10 -2.96 20.77
CA VAL A 190 11.79 -3.50 20.38
C VAL A 190 11.88 -4.96 19.88
N SER A 191 13.01 -5.37 19.30
CA SER A 191 13.20 -6.75 18.81
C SER A 191 13.46 -7.78 19.90
N SER A 192 13.80 -7.36 21.13
CA SER A 192 13.81 -8.32 22.24
C SER A 192 12.35 -8.61 22.57
N VAL A 193 11.82 -9.78 22.25
CA VAL A 193 10.48 -10.20 22.72
C VAL A 193 10.71 -10.99 24.01
N PRO A 194 10.03 -10.67 25.13
CA PRO A 194 10.26 -11.40 26.37
C PRO A 194 9.64 -12.79 26.25
N GLU A 195 10.01 -13.69 27.16
CA GLU A 195 9.39 -15.02 27.21
C GLU A 195 7.90 -14.94 27.58
N SER A 196 7.53 -13.96 28.43
CA SER A 196 6.14 -13.64 28.76
C SER A 196 5.82 -12.17 28.54
N LEU A 197 4.68 -11.90 27.89
CA LEU A 197 4.18 -10.55 27.66
C LEU A 197 3.29 -10.09 28.83
N PRO A 198 3.74 -9.12 29.64
CA PRO A 198 2.91 -8.62 30.73
C PRO A 198 1.72 -7.81 30.19
N CYS A 199 0.65 -7.75 30.99
CA CYS A 199 -0.55 -6.95 30.76
C CYS A 199 -1.46 -7.41 29.61
N ARG A 200 -1.25 -8.64 29.09
CA ARG A 200 -2.10 -9.30 28.08
C ARG A 200 -2.48 -10.72 28.49
N GLU A 201 -2.51 -10.98 29.79
CA GLU A 201 -2.74 -12.31 30.34
C GLU A 201 -4.17 -12.80 30.06
N GLN A 202 -5.15 -11.90 30.04
CA GLN A 202 -6.54 -12.24 29.72
C GLN A 202 -6.68 -12.64 28.25
N GLU A 203 -6.16 -11.83 27.33
CA GLU A 203 -6.19 -12.12 25.90
C GLU A 203 -5.37 -13.37 25.57
N PHE A 204 -4.24 -13.58 26.24
CA PHE A 204 -3.46 -14.81 26.15
C PHE A 204 -4.30 -16.03 26.51
N GLN A 205 -4.99 -16.01 27.66
CA GLN A 205 -5.79 -17.13 28.14
C GLN A 205 -6.95 -17.43 27.18
N ASP A 206 -7.62 -16.40 26.66
CA ASP A 206 -8.73 -16.56 25.75
C ASP A 206 -8.30 -17.19 24.41
N ILE A 207 -7.16 -16.75 23.84
CA ILE A 207 -6.61 -17.34 22.62
C ILE A 207 -6.13 -18.77 22.89
N TYR A 208 -5.47 -19.00 24.03
CA TYR A 208 -5.00 -20.33 24.43
C TYR A 208 -6.17 -21.31 24.55
N ASN A 209 -7.20 -20.98 25.32
CA ASN A 209 -8.39 -21.81 25.52
C ASN A 209 -9.12 -22.09 24.19
N PHE A 210 -9.20 -21.08 23.31
CA PHE A 210 -9.83 -21.24 22.01
C PHE A 210 -9.08 -22.26 21.14
N VAL A 211 -7.76 -22.12 21.01
CA VAL A 211 -6.96 -23.03 20.17
C VAL A 211 -6.91 -24.43 20.80
N GLU A 212 -6.70 -24.54 22.10
CA GLU A 212 -6.68 -25.80 22.84
C GLU A 212 -7.98 -26.59 22.65
N SER A 213 -9.14 -25.96 22.90
CA SER A 213 -10.44 -26.60 22.70
C SER A 213 -10.61 -27.11 21.26
N LYS A 214 -10.24 -26.31 20.25
CA LYS A 214 -10.39 -26.72 18.84
C LYS A 214 -9.46 -27.85 18.44
N VAL A 215 -8.23 -27.85 18.95
CA VAL A 215 -7.25 -28.90 18.68
C VAL A 215 -7.66 -30.21 19.36
N MET A 216 -8.11 -30.15 20.63
CA MET A 216 -8.61 -31.30 21.39
C MET A 216 -9.86 -31.92 20.75
N ASP A 217 -10.84 -31.10 20.36
CA ASP A 217 -12.07 -31.56 19.72
C ASP A 217 -11.82 -32.06 18.27
N GLY A 218 -10.66 -31.77 17.70
CA GLY A 218 -10.36 -32.04 16.30
C GLY A 218 -11.30 -31.29 15.35
N THR A 219 -11.79 -30.12 15.76
CA THR A 219 -12.72 -29.29 14.97
C THR A 219 -12.02 -28.10 14.36
N GLY A 220 -12.56 -27.59 13.25
CA GLY A 220 -12.10 -26.34 12.68
C GLY A 220 -12.67 -25.13 13.42
N GLY A 221 -11.99 -24.00 13.31
CA GLY A 221 -12.44 -22.74 13.89
C GLY A 221 -11.73 -21.56 13.24
N CYS A 222 -12.31 -20.37 13.36
CA CYS A 222 -11.63 -19.13 12.99
C CYS A 222 -11.78 -18.14 14.13
N MET A 223 -10.73 -17.39 14.43
CA MET A 223 -10.75 -16.29 15.40
C MET A 223 -10.19 -15.05 14.72
N TYR A 224 -10.90 -13.94 14.91
CA TYR A 224 -10.51 -12.64 14.37
C TYR A 224 -9.97 -11.74 15.47
N ILE A 225 -8.70 -11.36 15.36
CA ILE A 225 -7.98 -10.52 16.32
C ILE A 225 -7.75 -9.16 15.68
N SER A 226 -8.31 -8.13 16.29
CA SER A 226 -8.22 -6.73 15.82
C SER A 226 -7.53 -5.85 16.83
N GLY A 227 -7.00 -4.71 16.40
CA GLY A 227 -6.53 -3.66 17.29
C GLY A 227 -5.50 -2.77 16.61
N VAL A 228 -5.22 -1.62 17.22
CA VAL A 228 -4.21 -0.68 16.69
C VAL A 228 -2.81 -1.33 16.63
N PRO A 229 -1.90 -0.89 15.75
CA PRO A 229 -0.54 -1.38 15.74
C PRO A 229 0.15 -1.13 17.08
N GLY A 230 1.07 -2.02 17.47
CA GLY A 230 1.85 -1.85 18.69
C GLY A 230 1.19 -2.32 20.00
N THR A 231 0.02 -2.97 19.94
CA THR A 231 -0.69 -3.53 21.11
C THR A 231 -0.28 -4.95 21.51
N GLY A 232 0.68 -5.55 20.81
CA GLY A 232 1.23 -6.87 21.14
C GLY A 232 0.55 -8.08 20.48
N LYS A 233 -0.43 -7.88 19.58
CA LYS A 233 -1.22 -8.96 18.92
C LYS A 233 -0.38 -10.16 18.44
N THR A 234 0.54 -9.95 17.50
CA THR A 234 1.39 -11.01 16.93
C THR A 234 2.26 -11.67 18.00
N ALA A 235 2.78 -10.89 18.94
CA ALA A 235 3.65 -11.38 20.00
C ALA A 235 2.89 -12.30 20.98
N THR A 236 1.65 -11.93 21.36
CA THR A 236 0.76 -12.74 22.21
C THR A 236 0.39 -14.04 21.52
N VAL A 237 0.02 -14.01 20.24
CA VAL A 237 -0.30 -15.23 19.48
C VAL A 237 0.92 -16.15 19.40
N HIS A 238 2.12 -15.62 19.10
CA HIS A 238 3.35 -16.42 19.07
C HIS A 238 3.69 -17.01 20.44
N GLU A 239 3.39 -16.31 21.54
CA GLU A 239 3.55 -16.84 22.89
C GLU A 239 2.59 -18.00 23.16
N VAL A 240 1.31 -17.85 22.80
CA VAL A 240 0.30 -18.92 22.93
C VAL A 240 0.71 -20.16 22.15
N ILE A 241 1.14 -20.00 20.89
CA ILE A 241 1.56 -21.11 20.05
C ILE A 241 2.80 -21.81 20.63
N ARG A 242 3.77 -21.05 21.14
CA ARG A 242 4.95 -21.63 21.82
C ARG A 242 4.53 -22.45 23.05
N SER A 243 3.57 -21.97 23.83
CA SER A 243 3.07 -22.70 25.01
C SER A 243 2.28 -23.95 24.63
N LEU A 244 1.45 -23.88 23.58
CA LEU A 244 0.75 -25.05 23.04
C LEU A 244 1.70 -26.09 22.44
N GLN A 245 2.76 -25.66 21.75
CA GLN A 245 3.79 -26.59 21.26
C GLN A 245 4.47 -27.33 22.42
N ARG A 246 4.80 -26.63 23.52
CA ARG A 246 5.35 -27.29 24.72
C ARG A 246 4.36 -28.28 25.35
N ALA A 247 3.07 -27.96 25.38
CA ALA A 247 2.03 -28.86 25.86
C ALA A 247 1.86 -30.08 24.94
N SER A 248 2.03 -29.89 23.62
CA SER A 248 2.03 -30.98 22.64
C SER A 248 3.24 -31.88 22.80
N ASP A 249 4.42 -31.32 23.08
CA ASP A 249 5.65 -32.09 23.33
C ASP A 249 5.58 -32.89 24.65
N ALA A 250 4.74 -32.44 25.60
CA ALA A 250 4.44 -33.12 26.85
C ALA A 250 3.28 -34.14 26.74
N ASP A 251 2.75 -34.38 25.53
CA ASP A 251 1.59 -35.24 25.24
C ASP A 251 0.28 -34.82 25.96
N ASP A 252 0.16 -33.57 26.44
CA ASP A 252 -1.08 -33.05 27.03
C ASP A 252 -2.14 -32.74 25.96
N ILE A 253 -1.70 -32.33 24.76
CA ILE A 253 -2.58 -32.04 23.61
C ILE A 253 -2.13 -32.81 22.35
N PRO A 254 -3.04 -33.11 21.41
CA PRO A 254 -2.68 -33.75 20.15
C PRO A 254 -1.70 -32.91 19.32
N ALA A 255 -0.77 -33.59 18.65
CA ALA A 255 0.15 -32.95 17.71
C ALA A 255 -0.58 -32.17 16.62
N PHE A 256 -0.09 -30.95 16.35
CA PHE A 256 -0.65 -30.04 15.35
C PHE A 256 0.46 -29.35 14.54
N ASN A 257 0.14 -29.03 13.29
CA ASN A 257 1.03 -28.27 12.41
C ASN A 257 0.77 -26.76 12.56
N PHE A 258 1.80 -25.99 12.89
CA PHE A 258 1.71 -24.53 12.94
C PHE A 258 2.23 -23.88 11.65
N ILE A 259 1.43 -23.00 11.07
CA ILE A 259 1.75 -22.27 9.84
C ILE A 259 1.49 -20.80 10.06
N GLU A 260 2.47 -19.98 9.71
CA GLU A 260 2.35 -18.52 9.73
C GLU A 260 2.46 -17.96 8.32
N ILE A 261 1.56 -17.04 7.98
CA ILE A 261 1.64 -16.20 6.79
C ILE A 261 1.56 -14.75 7.26
N ASN A 262 2.31 -13.87 6.61
CA ASN A 262 2.24 -12.44 6.82
C ASN A 262 1.92 -11.75 5.48
N GLY A 263 0.90 -10.89 5.46
CA GLY A 263 0.44 -10.15 4.28
C GLY A 263 1.52 -9.24 3.68
N MET A 264 2.31 -8.54 4.50
CA MET A 264 3.41 -7.66 4.03
C MET A 264 4.53 -8.42 3.31
N LYS A 265 4.70 -9.72 3.56
CA LYS A 265 5.75 -10.54 2.91
C LYS A 265 5.38 -10.97 1.48
N MET A 266 4.17 -10.68 1.01
CA MET A 266 3.65 -11.12 -0.29
C MET A 266 3.31 -9.92 -1.17
N THR A 267 3.60 -10.01 -2.47
CA THR A 267 3.27 -8.96 -3.43
C THR A 267 1.86 -9.09 -3.99
N ASP A 268 1.38 -10.33 -4.13
CA ASP A 268 0.04 -10.64 -4.61
C ASP A 268 -0.70 -11.53 -3.59
N PRO A 269 -1.97 -11.25 -3.25
CA PRO A 269 -2.72 -12.02 -2.26
C PRO A 269 -2.85 -13.52 -2.59
N HIS A 270 -2.86 -13.94 -3.86
CA HIS A 270 -2.97 -15.36 -4.22
C HIS A 270 -1.70 -16.15 -3.87
N GLN A 271 -0.56 -15.46 -3.66
CA GLN A 271 0.67 -16.10 -3.16
C GLN A 271 0.48 -16.73 -1.77
N ALA A 272 -0.55 -16.31 -1.02
CA ALA A 272 -0.91 -16.94 0.26
C ALA A 272 -1.12 -18.45 0.10
N TYR A 273 -1.78 -18.90 -0.98
CA TYR A 273 -2.01 -20.32 -1.24
C TYR A 273 -0.70 -21.09 -1.46
N VAL A 274 0.23 -20.49 -2.19
CA VAL A 274 1.54 -21.10 -2.45
C VAL A 274 2.33 -21.25 -1.15
N GLN A 275 2.33 -20.22 -0.30
CA GLN A 275 3.00 -20.25 1.02
C GLN A 275 2.40 -21.31 1.95
N ILE A 276 1.06 -21.40 2.02
CA ILE A 276 0.37 -22.41 2.84
C ILE A 276 0.73 -23.81 2.35
N LEU A 277 0.62 -24.05 1.04
CA LEU A 277 0.91 -25.35 0.46
C LEU A 277 2.37 -25.73 0.69
N GLN A 278 3.30 -24.81 0.45
CA GLN A 278 4.72 -25.05 0.66
C GLN A 278 5.03 -25.41 2.11
N LYS A 279 4.39 -24.75 3.10
CA LYS A 279 4.57 -25.08 4.52
C LYS A 279 3.91 -26.39 4.94
N LEU A 280 2.83 -26.81 4.26
CA LEU A 280 2.14 -28.08 4.53
C LEU A 280 2.80 -29.29 3.89
N THR A 281 3.22 -29.19 2.64
CA THR A 281 3.65 -30.34 1.83
C THR A 281 5.10 -30.24 1.34
N GLY A 282 5.73 -29.07 1.48
CA GLY A 282 7.05 -28.78 0.90
C GLY A 282 7.03 -28.49 -0.60
N GLN A 283 5.89 -28.62 -1.28
CA GLN A 283 5.78 -28.44 -2.73
C GLN A 283 5.44 -27.00 -3.10
N LYS A 284 6.01 -26.53 -4.21
CA LYS A 284 5.65 -25.26 -4.83
C LYS A 284 4.76 -25.51 -6.04
N ALA A 285 3.68 -24.76 -6.15
CA ALA A 285 2.74 -24.82 -7.25
C ALA A 285 2.34 -23.40 -7.67
N THR A 286 1.68 -23.27 -8.83
CA THR A 286 1.02 -22.01 -9.21
C THR A 286 -0.13 -21.71 -8.23
N PRO A 287 -0.52 -20.43 -8.05
CA PRO A 287 -1.55 -20.06 -7.07
C PRO A 287 -2.88 -20.79 -7.25
N ASP A 288 -3.37 -20.93 -8.48
CA ASP A 288 -4.64 -21.61 -8.77
C ASP A 288 -4.57 -23.11 -8.48
N HIS A 289 -3.46 -23.74 -8.86
CA HIS A 289 -3.23 -25.15 -8.56
C HIS A 289 -3.08 -25.37 -7.05
N ALA A 290 -2.40 -24.45 -6.35
CA ALA A 290 -2.27 -24.49 -4.90
C ALA A 290 -3.62 -24.35 -4.20
N ALA A 291 -4.49 -23.44 -4.66
CA ALA A 291 -5.84 -23.28 -4.14
C ALA A 291 -6.66 -24.58 -4.29
N ALA A 292 -6.64 -25.21 -5.47
CA ALA A 292 -7.34 -26.47 -5.72
C ALA A 292 -6.82 -27.63 -4.84
N LEU A 293 -5.51 -27.71 -4.63
CA LEU A 293 -4.90 -28.72 -3.75
C LEU A 293 -5.28 -28.51 -2.27
N LEU A 294 -5.24 -27.26 -1.80
CA LEU A 294 -5.64 -26.91 -0.44
C LEU A 294 -7.13 -27.19 -0.22
N GLU A 295 -7.98 -26.81 -1.17
CA GLU A 295 -9.41 -27.11 -1.15
C GLU A 295 -9.68 -28.62 -1.06
N LYS A 296 -9.03 -29.43 -1.92
CA LYS A 296 -9.14 -30.89 -1.85
C LYS A 296 -8.71 -31.43 -0.49
N ARG A 297 -7.62 -30.89 0.08
CA ARG A 297 -7.10 -31.30 1.39
C ARG A 297 -8.05 -30.94 2.53
N PHE A 298 -8.68 -29.75 2.50
CA PHE A 298 -9.57 -29.29 3.57
C PHE A 298 -11.02 -29.81 3.45
N SER A 299 -11.45 -30.20 2.24
CA SER A 299 -12.76 -30.84 2.02
C SER A 299 -12.82 -32.32 2.35
N HIS A 300 -11.83 -33.10 1.89
CA HIS A 300 -11.90 -34.55 1.96
C HIS A 300 -11.35 -35.09 3.28
N ALA A 301 -11.99 -36.15 3.78
CA ALA A 301 -11.49 -36.92 4.92
C ALA A 301 -10.28 -37.75 4.49
N GLY A 302 -9.12 -37.51 5.10
CA GLY A 302 -7.92 -38.32 4.94
C GLY A 302 -7.65 -39.11 6.23
N PRO A 303 -7.31 -40.40 6.15
CA PRO A 303 -6.81 -41.14 7.32
C PRO A 303 -5.46 -40.52 7.73
N LYS A 304 -5.29 -40.13 9.01
CA LYS A 304 -4.13 -39.40 9.57
C LYS A 304 -4.02 -37.90 9.26
N LYS A 305 -5.13 -37.19 9.16
CA LYS A 305 -5.09 -35.73 9.05
C LYS A 305 -4.85 -35.08 10.42
N GLU A 306 -3.65 -34.55 10.62
CA GLU A 306 -3.28 -33.73 11.78
C GLU A 306 -4.01 -32.38 11.75
N SER A 307 -4.29 -31.84 12.94
CA SER A 307 -4.84 -30.50 13.09
C SER A 307 -3.83 -29.46 12.60
N THR A 308 -4.30 -28.46 11.86
CA THR A 308 -3.45 -27.37 11.37
C THR A 308 -3.89 -26.05 11.99
N VAL A 309 -2.96 -25.34 12.62
CA VAL A 309 -3.17 -23.98 13.13
C VAL A 309 -2.52 -23.01 12.16
N LEU A 310 -3.33 -22.20 11.49
CA LEU A 310 -2.91 -21.21 10.51
C LEU A 310 -3.04 -19.81 11.09
N LEU A 311 -1.91 -19.13 11.29
CA LEU A 311 -1.82 -17.72 11.60
C LEU A 311 -1.70 -16.89 10.31
N VAL A 312 -2.63 -15.96 10.12
CA VAL A 312 -2.60 -14.96 9.04
C VAL A 312 -2.43 -13.58 9.67
N ASP A 313 -1.22 -13.05 9.61
CA ASP A 313 -0.90 -11.70 10.09
C ASP A 313 -1.08 -10.66 8.97
N GLU A 314 -1.51 -9.45 9.35
CA GLU A 314 -1.83 -8.34 8.43
C GLU A 314 -2.81 -8.76 7.32
N LEU A 315 -3.95 -9.34 7.73
CA LEU A 315 -5.02 -9.80 6.84
C LEU A 315 -5.59 -8.68 5.95
N ASP A 316 -5.55 -7.43 6.43
CA ASP A 316 -6.01 -6.23 5.72
C ASP A 316 -5.30 -6.04 4.37
N LEU A 317 -4.09 -6.58 4.21
CA LEU A 317 -3.32 -6.53 2.95
C LEU A 317 -3.72 -7.61 1.95
N LEU A 318 -4.41 -8.66 2.38
CA LEU A 318 -4.95 -9.69 1.49
C LEU A 318 -6.28 -9.29 0.85
N TRP A 319 -6.73 -8.07 1.09
CA TRP A 319 -7.96 -7.55 0.54
C TRP A 319 -7.82 -7.26 -0.96
N THR A 320 -8.69 -7.89 -1.75
CA THR A 320 -8.90 -7.59 -3.16
C THR A 320 -10.37 -7.28 -3.42
N ARG A 321 -10.70 -6.68 -4.57
CA ARG A 321 -12.10 -6.44 -4.96
C ARG A 321 -12.92 -7.74 -5.04
N LYS A 322 -12.32 -8.82 -5.58
CA LYS A 322 -12.97 -10.15 -5.70
C LYS A 322 -13.02 -10.92 -4.37
N GLN A 323 -12.13 -10.63 -3.41
CA GLN A 323 -12.10 -11.22 -2.06
C GLN A 323 -11.97 -12.75 -1.96
N ASN A 324 -11.63 -13.44 -3.06
CA ASN A 324 -11.56 -14.90 -3.12
C ASN A 324 -10.63 -15.51 -2.06
N VAL A 325 -9.46 -14.88 -1.82
CA VAL A 325 -8.46 -15.34 -0.86
C VAL A 325 -9.02 -15.38 0.55
N MET A 326 -9.58 -14.26 1.02
CA MET A 326 -10.18 -14.17 2.35
C MET A 326 -11.34 -15.15 2.48
N TYR A 327 -12.24 -15.20 1.49
CA TYR A 327 -13.38 -16.12 1.51
C TYR A 327 -12.94 -17.58 1.74
N ASN A 328 -11.97 -18.06 0.95
CA ASN A 328 -11.48 -19.43 1.05
C ASN A 328 -10.83 -19.72 2.42
N LEU A 329 -10.02 -18.79 2.94
CA LEU A 329 -9.37 -18.94 4.25
C LEU A 329 -10.38 -19.10 5.39
N PHE A 330 -11.52 -18.42 5.32
CA PHE A 330 -12.58 -18.51 6.33
C PHE A 330 -13.60 -19.63 6.07
N ASP A 331 -13.72 -20.10 4.83
CA ASP A 331 -14.60 -21.21 4.48
C ASP A 331 -13.99 -22.57 4.88
N TRP A 332 -12.67 -22.77 4.68
CA TRP A 332 -12.01 -24.04 4.97
C TRP A 332 -12.19 -24.57 6.42
N PRO A 333 -12.12 -23.74 7.48
CA PRO A 333 -12.36 -24.19 8.86
C PRO A 333 -13.79 -24.69 9.10
N THR A 334 -14.76 -24.22 8.32
CA THR A 334 -16.18 -24.57 8.50
C THR A 334 -16.52 -25.95 7.94
N ARG A 335 -15.63 -26.52 7.12
CA ARG A 335 -15.83 -27.85 6.52
C ARG A 335 -15.66 -28.92 7.61
N ARG A 336 -16.54 -29.92 7.62
CA ARG A 336 -16.57 -30.98 8.66
C ARG A 336 -15.25 -31.73 8.83
N HIS A 337 -14.49 -31.88 7.74
CA HIS A 337 -13.20 -32.57 7.74
C HIS A 337 -12.01 -31.59 7.69
N GLY A 338 -12.26 -30.29 7.89
CA GLY A 338 -11.29 -29.21 7.75
C GLY A 338 -10.11 -29.31 8.71
N ARG A 339 -10.33 -29.69 9.98
CA ARG A 339 -9.31 -29.72 11.06
C ARG A 339 -8.32 -28.54 10.99
N LEU A 340 -8.85 -27.36 10.67
CA LEU A 340 -8.09 -26.14 10.41
C LEU A 340 -8.57 -25.07 11.38
N VAL A 341 -7.66 -24.57 12.21
CA VAL A 341 -7.88 -23.44 13.10
C VAL A 341 -7.20 -22.23 12.50
N VAL A 342 -7.96 -21.18 12.17
CA VAL A 342 -7.44 -19.96 11.55
C VAL A 342 -7.43 -18.83 12.58
N LEU A 343 -6.25 -18.33 12.88
CA LEU A 343 -6.06 -17.11 13.66
C LEU A 343 -5.74 -15.98 12.69
N THR A 344 -6.55 -14.93 12.69
CA THR A 344 -6.36 -13.80 11.78
C THR A 344 -6.10 -12.54 12.58
N ILE A 345 -5.05 -11.79 12.20
CA ILE A 345 -4.68 -10.52 12.82
C ILE A 345 -4.86 -9.41 11.78
N ALA A 346 -5.58 -8.35 12.16
CA ALA A 346 -5.73 -7.15 11.35
C ALA A 346 -5.71 -5.89 12.22
N ASN A 347 -5.46 -4.74 11.58
CA ASN A 347 -5.41 -3.45 12.28
C ASN A 347 -6.78 -2.81 12.48
N THR A 348 -7.76 -3.17 11.65
CA THR A 348 -9.10 -2.59 11.66
C THR A 348 -10.09 -3.51 12.38
N MET A 349 -11.03 -2.92 13.13
CA MET A 349 -12.10 -3.68 13.80
C MET A 349 -13.18 -4.09 12.79
N ASP A 350 -13.42 -3.25 11.79
CA ASP A 350 -14.59 -3.35 10.91
C ASP A 350 -14.33 -4.18 9.63
N LEU A 351 -13.12 -4.74 9.44
CA LEU A 351 -12.78 -5.51 8.23
C LEU A 351 -13.83 -6.59 7.92
N PRO A 352 -14.31 -7.37 8.90
CA PRO A 352 -15.29 -8.43 8.62
C PRO A 352 -16.68 -7.91 8.26
N GLU A 353 -17.06 -6.70 8.68
CA GLU A 353 -18.40 -6.14 8.49
C GLU A 353 -18.51 -5.26 7.25
N ARG A 354 -17.47 -4.48 6.96
CA ARG A 354 -17.45 -3.57 5.80
C ARG A 354 -17.19 -4.29 4.49
N ILE A 355 -16.39 -5.35 4.54
CA ILE A 355 -15.74 -5.89 3.35
C ILE A 355 -16.27 -7.28 3.04
N MET A 356 -16.52 -8.13 4.03
CA MET A 356 -16.90 -9.53 3.77
C MET A 356 -18.39 -9.66 3.45
N ILE A 357 -18.72 -10.53 2.48
CA ILE A 357 -20.10 -10.92 2.17
C ILE A 357 -20.80 -11.37 3.47
N ASN A 358 -22.03 -10.92 3.72
CA ASN A 358 -22.83 -11.22 4.94
C ASN A 358 -22.83 -12.70 5.37
N ARG A 359 -22.63 -13.63 4.42
CA ARG A 359 -22.48 -15.07 4.67
C ARG A 359 -21.22 -15.45 5.46
N VAL A 360 -20.11 -14.75 5.27
CA VAL A 360 -18.84 -15.01 5.97
C VAL A 360 -18.80 -14.27 7.31
N ALA A 361 -19.34 -13.05 7.37
CA ALA A 361 -19.46 -12.29 8.61
C ALA A 361 -20.31 -13.04 9.66
N SER A 362 -21.39 -13.71 9.24
CA SER A 362 -22.21 -14.58 10.11
C SER A 362 -21.43 -15.77 10.69
N ARG A 363 -20.45 -16.32 9.96
CA ARG A 363 -19.61 -17.44 10.39
C ARG A 363 -18.47 -17.00 11.32
N LEU A 364 -17.93 -15.80 11.09
CA LEU A 364 -16.94 -15.13 11.93
C LEU A 364 -17.54 -14.45 13.18
N GLY A 365 -18.87 -14.32 13.24
CA GLY A 365 -19.56 -13.42 14.16
C GLY A 365 -19.48 -13.78 15.64
N LEU A 366 -18.97 -14.96 16.00
CA LEU A 366 -19.04 -15.46 17.39
C LEU A 366 -17.70 -15.42 18.14
N THR A 367 -16.56 -15.24 17.47
CA THR A 367 -15.23 -15.35 18.10
C THR A 367 -14.28 -14.24 17.64
N ARG A 368 -14.65 -13.00 18.00
CA ARG A 368 -13.84 -11.80 17.74
C ARG A 368 -13.18 -11.34 19.03
N MET A 369 -11.91 -10.95 18.92
CA MET A 369 -11.13 -10.37 20.00
C MET A 369 -10.59 -9.01 19.58
N SER A 370 -10.66 -8.03 20.48
CA SER A 370 -10.13 -6.70 20.25
C SER A 370 -9.04 -6.36 21.27
N PHE A 371 -7.85 -6.04 20.75
CA PHE A 371 -6.72 -5.57 21.54
C PHE A 371 -6.83 -4.06 21.70
N GLN A 372 -7.24 -3.63 22.88
CA GLN A 372 -7.34 -2.22 23.23
C GLN A 372 -5.95 -1.57 23.31
N PRO A 373 -5.80 -0.27 22.99
CA PRO A 373 -4.56 0.45 23.22
C PRO A 373 -4.10 0.33 24.69
N TYR A 374 -2.79 0.30 24.93
CA TYR A 374 -2.28 0.16 26.30
C TYR A 374 -2.59 1.40 27.15
N SER A 375 -3.08 1.16 28.37
CA SER A 375 -3.22 2.20 29.38
C SER A 375 -1.85 2.63 29.93
N PHE A 376 -1.80 3.81 30.57
CA PHE A 376 -0.55 4.32 31.14
C PHE A 376 0.07 3.34 32.16
N LYS A 377 -0.76 2.65 32.98
CA LYS A 377 -0.28 1.69 33.98
C LYS A 377 0.34 0.46 33.31
N GLN A 378 -0.30 -0.04 32.24
CA GLN A 378 0.20 -1.18 31.49
C GLN A 378 1.52 -0.83 30.79
N LEU A 379 1.62 0.35 30.16
CA LEU A 379 2.88 0.82 29.54
C LEU A 379 4.01 0.93 30.57
N GLN A 380 3.73 1.50 31.74
CA GLN A 380 4.70 1.60 32.83
C GLN A 380 5.19 0.22 33.28
N GLN A 381 4.26 -0.73 33.46
CA GLN A 381 4.58 -2.10 33.85
C GLN A 381 5.38 -2.84 32.77
N ILE A 382 5.09 -2.61 31.49
CA ILE A 382 5.86 -3.17 30.36
C ILE A 382 7.31 -2.66 30.43
N ILE A 383 7.52 -1.35 30.56
CA ILE A 383 8.88 -0.78 30.64
C ILE A 383 9.62 -1.33 31.86
N MET A 384 8.95 -1.39 33.02
CA MET A 384 9.55 -1.86 34.27
C MET A 384 9.92 -3.34 34.21
N SER A 385 9.09 -4.15 33.53
CA SER A 385 9.38 -5.56 33.23
C SER A 385 10.63 -5.69 32.36
N ARG A 386 10.76 -4.89 31.29
CA ARG A 386 11.96 -4.90 30.42
C ARG A 386 13.24 -4.51 31.14
N LEU A 387 13.14 -3.56 32.06
CA LEU A 387 14.28 -3.09 32.84
C LEU A 387 14.76 -4.13 33.87
N ASN A 388 14.01 -5.20 34.15
CA ASN A 388 14.44 -6.33 35.00
C ASN A 388 15.13 -5.88 36.30
N LYS A 389 14.53 -4.94 37.03
CA LYS A 389 15.03 -4.33 38.28
C LYS A 389 16.32 -3.51 38.15
N VAL A 390 16.77 -3.19 36.94
CA VAL A 390 17.85 -2.23 36.71
C VAL A 390 17.30 -0.82 36.93
N LYS A 391 17.79 -0.13 37.97
CA LYS A 391 17.47 1.27 38.25
C LYS A 391 18.25 2.19 37.29
N ALA A 392 17.85 2.20 36.02
CA ALA A 392 18.40 3.09 35.00
C ALA A 392 17.58 4.38 34.83
N PHE A 393 16.32 4.38 35.27
CA PHE A 393 15.39 5.51 35.10
C PHE A 393 14.84 5.96 36.45
N GLU A 394 14.55 7.25 36.55
CA GLU A 394 13.70 7.79 37.61
C GLU A 394 12.24 7.36 37.41
N GLU A 395 11.52 7.06 38.49
CA GLU A 395 10.12 6.59 38.41
C GLU A 395 9.19 7.67 37.84
N ASP A 396 9.43 8.94 38.19
CA ASP A 396 8.68 10.08 37.66
C ASP A 396 8.87 10.22 36.14
N ALA A 397 10.09 9.95 35.65
CA ALA A 397 10.42 9.98 34.23
C ALA A 397 9.68 8.89 33.45
N LEU A 398 9.64 7.66 33.99
CA LEU A 398 8.85 6.57 33.41
C LEU A 398 7.36 6.91 33.38
N GLN A 399 6.84 7.47 34.48
CA GLN A 399 5.44 7.85 34.56
C GLN A 399 5.07 8.94 33.54
N LEU A 400 5.95 9.91 33.32
CA LEU A 400 5.75 10.95 32.31
C LEU A 400 5.70 10.35 30.89
N VAL A 401 6.65 9.46 30.53
CA VAL A 401 6.64 8.78 29.23
C VAL A 401 5.36 7.98 29.04
N SER A 402 5.01 7.14 30.01
CA SER A 402 3.83 6.27 29.91
C SER A 402 2.53 7.06 29.78
N ARG A 403 2.36 8.15 30.55
CA ARG A 403 1.17 9.02 30.45
C ARG A 403 1.09 9.72 29.10
N LYS A 404 2.21 10.29 28.62
CA LYS A 404 2.25 11.00 27.34
C LYS A 404 1.94 10.08 26.16
N VAL A 405 2.51 8.87 26.13
CA VAL A 405 2.28 7.90 25.05
C VAL A 405 0.88 7.31 25.10
N ALA A 406 0.36 7.00 26.29
CA ALA A 406 -1.02 6.51 26.45
C ALA A 406 -2.06 7.53 25.97
N ALA A 407 -1.85 8.83 26.24
CA ALA A 407 -2.73 9.90 25.78
C ALA A 407 -2.73 10.09 24.25
N LEU A 408 -1.62 9.78 23.57
CA LEU A 408 -1.47 10.01 22.14
C LEU A 408 -1.81 8.79 21.28
N SER A 409 -1.40 7.58 21.68
CA SER A 409 -1.49 6.40 20.81
C SER A 409 -1.68 5.09 21.56
N GLY A 410 -1.09 4.93 22.75
CA GLY A 410 -1.11 3.67 23.48
C GLY A 410 -0.27 2.56 22.82
N ASP A 411 0.73 2.91 22.01
CA ASP A 411 1.65 2.00 21.33
C ASP A 411 2.88 1.71 22.20
N ALA A 412 3.13 0.43 22.50
CA ALA A 412 4.28 0.01 23.31
C ALA A 412 5.63 0.21 22.59
N ARG A 413 5.67 0.11 21.25
CA ARG A 413 6.92 0.31 20.46
C ARG A 413 7.40 1.74 20.60
N ARG A 414 6.50 2.72 20.36
CA ARG A 414 6.79 4.15 20.55
C ARG A 414 7.26 4.45 21.98
N CYS A 415 6.64 3.83 22.97
CA CYS A 415 7.01 4.00 24.37
C CYS A 415 8.45 3.54 24.65
N LEU A 416 8.83 2.36 24.16
CA LEU A 416 10.19 1.82 24.29
C LEU A 416 11.22 2.64 23.51
N ASP A 417 10.86 3.12 22.31
CA ASP A 417 11.74 3.96 21.48
C ASP A 417 12.04 5.31 22.15
N ILE A 418 11.06 5.94 22.82
CA ILE A 418 11.28 7.16 23.62
C ILE A 418 12.24 6.88 24.78
N CYS A 419 12.02 5.79 25.54
CA CYS A 419 12.92 5.42 26.63
C CYS A 419 14.34 5.15 26.14
N ARG A 420 14.48 4.49 24.99
CA ARG A 420 15.77 4.26 24.34
C ARG A 420 16.43 5.59 23.98
N ARG A 421 15.72 6.50 23.30
CA ARG A 421 16.25 7.81 22.92
C ARG A 421 16.67 8.63 24.14
N ALA A 422 15.87 8.63 25.20
CA ALA A 422 16.22 9.30 26.46
C ALA A 422 17.48 8.71 27.12
N THR A 423 17.70 7.40 26.97
CA THR A 423 18.93 6.75 27.45
C THR A 423 20.14 7.18 26.61
N GLU A 424 20.01 7.26 25.29
CA GLU A 424 21.06 7.73 24.39
C GLU A 424 21.44 9.19 24.70
N ILE A 425 20.46 10.07 24.92
CA ILE A 425 20.70 11.47 25.34
C ILE A 425 21.44 11.51 26.68
N CYS A 426 20.97 10.74 27.66
CA CYS A 426 21.62 10.66 28.96
C CYS A 426 23.07 10.17 28.84
N GLU A 427 23.35 9.20 27.98
CA GLU A 427 24.70 8.70 27.72
C GLU A 427 25.62 9.80 27.14
N HIS A 428 25.12 10.58 26.19
CA HIS A 428 25.85 11.72 25.63
C HIS A 428 26.15 12.81 26.67
N THR A 429 25.19 13.14 27.54
CA THR A 429 25.38 14.13 28.62
C THR A 429 26.28 13.61 29.74
N SER A 430 26.29 12.28 29.98
CA SER A 430 27.10 11.63 31.02
C SER A 430 28.60 11.54 30.71
N LEU A 431 29.05 12.10 29.57
CA LEU A 431 30.47 12.33 29.30
C LEU A 431 31.08 13.35 30.29
N ASP A 432 30.24 14.14 30.99
CA ASP A 432 30.67 14.98 32.09
C ASP A 432 30.83 14.15 33.39
N PRO A 433 32.01 14.14 34.04
CA PRO A 433 32.40 13.18 35.09
C PRO A 433 31.65 13.29 36.43
N GLY A 434 30.58 14.09 36.52
CA GLY A 434 29.84 14.36 37.76
C GLY A 434 28.34 14.01 37.77
N ALA A 435 27.74 13.65 36.63
CA ALA A 435 26.30 13.43 36.56
C ALA A 435 25.87 12.02 37.03
N PRO A 436 24.76 11.87 37.77
CA PRO A 436 24.17 10.56 38.02
C PRO A 436 23.75 9.94 36.68
N GLY A 437 24.25 8.73 36.37
CA GLY A 437 23.89 7.98 35.15
C GLY A 437 22.46 7.41 35.17
N LEU A 438 21.53 8.16 35.73
CA LEU A 438 20.10 7.90 35.78
C LEU A 438 19.40 8.79 34.75
N VAL A 439 18.49 8.20 33.98
CA VAL A 439 17.67 8.96 33.04
C VAL A 439 16.63 9.73 33.84
N GLY A 440 16.86 11.03 34.00
CA GLY A 440 15.93 11.95 34.63
C GLY A 440 14.94 12.61 33.67
N MET A 441 14.09 13.45 34.24
CA MET A 441 12.98 14.13 33.55
C MET A 441 13.43 15.00 32.36
N SER A 442 14.57 15.71 32.49
CA SER A 442 15.10 16.57 31.43
C SER A 442 15.45 15.80 30.16
N HIS A 443 16.10 14.65 30.29
CA HIS A 443 16.46 13.79 29.17
C HIS A 443 15.21 13.24 28.45
N VAL A 444 14.18 12.89 29.22
CA VAL A 444 12.90 12.45 28.67
C VAL A 444 12.17 13.58 27.96
N MET A 445 12.11 14.78 28.53
CA MET A 445 11.49 15.94 27.87
C MET A 445 12.19 16.24 26.55
N GLN A 446 13.53 16.24 26.54
CA GLN A 446 14.29 16.41 25.31
C GLN A 446 13.99 15.30 24.28
N ALA A 447 13.93 14.04 24.69
CA ALA A 447 13.57 12.93 23.80
C ALA A 447 12.15 13.08 23.23
N LEU A 448 11.20 13.50 24.06
CA LEU A 448 9.82 13.75 23.65
C LEU A 448 9.73 14.91 22.64
N ASP A 449 10.45 16.00 22.88
CA ASP A 449 10.47 17.14 21.98
C ASP A 449 11.14 16.78 20.65
N GLU A 450 12.24 16.01 20.67
CA GLU A 450 12.88 15.52 19.44
C GLU A 450 11.95 14.59 18.62
N MET A 451 11.19 13.72 19.28
CA MET A 451 10.33 12.73 18.60
C MET A 451 8.95 13.26 18.20
N PHE A 452 8.37 14.18 18.97
CA PHE A 452 7.03 14.73 18.74
C PHE A 452 7.03 16.14 18.15
N SER A 453 8.19 16.80 18.01
CA SER A 453 8.24 18.10 17.34
C SER A 453 7.77 17.98 15.89
N SER A 454 6.95 18.95 15.47
CA SER A 454 6.48 19.02 14.09
C SER A 454 7.66 19.35 13.18
N ALA A 455 8.06 18.38 12.35
CA ALA A 455 9.12 18.56 11.37
C ALA A 455 8.83 19.72 10.41
N TYR A 456 7.55 20.01 10.13
CA TYR A 456 7.14 21.13 9.29
C TYR A 456 7.48 22.48 9.90
N VAL A 457 7.26 22.67 11.20
CA VAL A 457 7.58 23.93 11.90
C VAL A 457 9.09 24.15 11.93
N THR A 458 9.86 23.10 12.23
CA THR A 458 11.33 23.17 12.21
C THR A 458 11.85 23.47 10.79
N ALA A 459 11.29 22.85 9.76
CA ALA A 459 11.67 23.11 8.37
C ALA A 459 11.39 24.56 7.95
N ILE A 460 10.27 25.15 8.39
CA ILE A 460 9.95 26.56 8.10
C ILE A 460 10.93 27.50 8.83
N ARG A 461 11.29 27.20 10.08
CA ARG A 461 12.29 27.98 10.84
C ARG A 461 13.68 27.93 10.21
N CYS A 462 14.08 26.78 9.66
CA CYS A 462 15.36 26.63 8.96
C CYS A 462 15.34 27.07 7.49
N ALA A 463 14.19 27.47 6.95
CA ALA A 463 14.07 27.92 5.56
C ALA A 463 14.78 29.27 5.36
N SER A 464 15.21 29.54 4.13
CA SER A 464 15.82 30.84 3.82
C SER A 464 14.83 31.98 3.98
N VAL A 465 15.33 33.19 4.26
CA VAL A 465 14.50 34.41 4.36
C VAL A 465 13.56 34.55 3.16
N GLN A 466 14.06 34.22 1.96
CA GLN A 466 13.26 34.32 0.73
C GLN A 466 12.12 33.30 0.67
N GLU A 467 12.33 32.09 1.19
CA GLU A 467 11.31 31.06 1.29
C GLU A 467 10.28 31.38 2.38
N GLN A 468 10.72 31.94 3.50
CA GLN A 468 9.83 32.41 4.57
C GLN A 468 8.95 33.56 4.09
N LEU A 469 9.51 34.54 3.37
CA LEU A 469 8.74 35.61 2.74
C LEU A 469 7.78 35.09 1.67
N PHE A 470 8.19 34.07 0.91
CA PHE A 470 7.30 33.42 -0.05
C PHE A 470 6.12 32.76 0.67
N LEU A 471 6.34 32.04 1.78
CA LEU A 471 5.25 31.48 2.59
C LEU A 471 4.34 32.58 3.18
N ARG A 472 4.89 33.71 3.63
CA ARG A 472 4.08 34.87 4.06
C ARG A 472 3.21 35.40 2.91
N SER A 473 3.75 35.47 1.70
CA SER A 473 3.02 35.93 0.52
C SER A 473 1.88 35.01 0.12
N VAL A 474 2.07 33.68 0.24
CA VAL A 474 1.01 32.69 0.04
C VAL A 474 -0.12 32.89 1.06
N LEU A 475 0.22 33.06 2.34
CA LEU A 475 -0.77 33.30 3.39
C LEU A 475 -1.56 34.61 3.18
N MET A 476 -0.87 35.68 2.77
CA MET A 476 -1.54 36.95 2.45
C MET A 476 -2.51 36.79 1.28
N GLU A 477 -2.10 36.06 0.25
CA GLU A 477 -2.95 35.82 -0.92
C GLU A 477 -4.16 34.93 -0.58
N PHE A 478 -3.99 33.92 0.28
CA PHE A 478 -5.10 33.08 0.76
C PHE A 478 -6.11 33.89 1.58
N ARG A 479 -5.63 34.80 2.45
CA ARG A 479 -6.51 35.73 3.18
C ARG A 479 -7.22 36.72 2.27
N ARG A 480 -6.56 37.17 1.19
CA ARG A 480 -7.13 38.11 0.22
C ARG A 480 -8.21 37.47 -0.64
N LEU A 481 -7.98 36.24 -1.09
CA LEU A 481 -8.92 35.51 -1.96
C LEU A 481 -9.99 34.77 -1.15
N GLY A 482 -9.73 34.43 0.11
CA GLY A 482 -10.59 33.55 0.91
C GLY A 482 -10.59 32.08 0.41
N LEU A 483 -9.57 31.70 -0.37
CA LEU A 483 -9.43 30.37 -0.97
C LEU A 483 -8.13 29.71 -0.48
N GLU A 484 -8.13 28.39 -0.37
CA GLU A 484 -6.94 27.59 0.00
C GLU A 484 -6.01 27.29 -1.19
N GLU A 485 -6.28 27.88 -2.35
CA GLU A 485 -5.50 27.72 -3.57
C GLU A 485 -5.27 29.07 -4.23
N ALA A 486 -4.03 29.33 -4.64
CA ALA A 486 -3.66 30.51 -5.40
C ALA A 486 -2.78 30.13 -6.60
N THR A 487 -2.81 30.94 -7.64
CA THR A 487 -1.87 30.78 -8.76
C THR A 487 -0.51 31.35 -8.40
N PHE A 488 0.55 30.76 -8.94
CA PHE A 488 1.92 31.24 -8.71
C PHE A 488 2.08 32.71 -9.11
N GLN A 489 1.42 33.15 -10.20
CA GLN A 489 1.42 34.56 -10.60
C GLN A 489 0.90 35.50 -9.51
N GLN A 490 -0.22 35.16 -8.87
CA GLN A 490 -0.82 35.96 -7.81
C GLN A 490 0.10 36.04 -6.59
N VAL A 491 0.65 34.89 -6.20
CA VAL A 491 1.60 34.79 -5.08
C VAL A 491 2.88 35.59 -5.37
N LEU A 492 3.40 35.52 -6.60
CA LEU A 492 4.61 36.25 -7.01
C LEU A 492 4.45 37.77 -6.85
N VAL A 493 3.29 38.32 -7.22
CA VAL A 493 2.99 39.74 -7.05
C VAL A 493 3.02 40.13 -5.57
N GLN A 494 2.41 39.33 -4.70
CA GLN A 494 2.47 39.57 -3.25
C GLN A 494 3.88 39.40 -2.69
N HIS A 495 4.62 38.42 -3.17
CA HIS A 495 5.99 38.15 -2.74
C HIS A 495 6.92 39.32 -3.09
N GLN A 496 6.82 39.85 -4.31
CA GLN A 496 7.56 41.03 -4.72
C GLN A 496 7.18 42.28 -3.91
N ALA A 497 5.89 42.43 -3.56
CA ALA A 497 5.43 43.51 -2.70
C ALA A 497 6.01 43.39 -1.29
N LEU A 498 5.98 42.19 -0.69
CA LEU A 498 6.57 41.90 0.62
C LEU A 498 8.09 42.15 0.64
N CYS A 499 8.82 41.67 -0.38
CA CYS A 499 10.25 41.90 -0.48
C CYS A 499 10.58 43.40 -0.47
N ARG A 500 9.79 44.23 -1.17
CA ARG A 500 9.97 45.70 -1.18
C ARG A 500 9.72 46.32 0.19
N VAL A 501 8.71 45.85 0.92
CA VAL A 501 8.39 46.35 2.27
C VAL A 501 9.51 46.02 3.26
N GLU A 502 10.09 44.83 3.14
CA GLU A 502 11.21 44.36 3.97
C GLU A 502 12.58 44.95 3.52
N GLY A 503 12.61 45.83 2.53
CA GLY A 503 13.84 46.46 2.02
C GLY A 503 14.71 45.55 1.16
N LEU A 504 14.21 44.40 0.73
CA LEU A 504 14.90 43.45 -0.15
C LEU A 504 14.61 43.73 -1.63
N GLN A 505 15.56 43.36 -2.50
CA GLN A 505 15.33 43.46 -3.94
C GLN A 505 14.24 42.48 -4.39
N PRO A 506 13.31 42.90 -5.27
CA PRO A 506 12.24 42.04 -5.74
C PRO A 506 12.84 40.88 -6.56
N PRO A 507 12.52 39.62 -6.22
CA PRO A 507 13.07 38.46 -6.91
C PRO A 507 12.58 38.36 -8.35
N SER A 508 13.43 37.78 -9.19
CA SER A 508 13.06 37.36 -10.53
C SER A 508 12.04 36.21 -10.47
N VAL A 509 11.29 36.03 -11.57
CA VAL A 509 10.33 34.92 -11.70
C VAL A 509 11.02 33.58 -11.51
N SER A 510 12.23 33.41 -12.05
CA SER A 510 13.02 32.18 -11.95
C SER A 510 13.44 31.88 -10.51
N GLU A 511 13.87 32.88 -9.74
CA GLU A 511 14.27 32.71 -8.34
C GLU A 511 13.07 32.38 -7.45
N ALA A 512 11.95 33.08 -7.64
CA ALA A 512 10.72 32.81 -6.91
C ALA A 512 10.15 31.43 -7.25
N LEU A 513 10.24 31.02 -8.52
CA LEU A 513 9.82 29.68 -8.95
C LEU A 513 10.74 28.61 -8.35
N ALA A 514 12.06 28.85 -8.28
CA ALA A 514 13.00 27.96 -7.62
C ALA A 514 12.71 27.83 -6.12
N ALA A 515 12.41 28.93 -5.43
CA ALA A 515 11.99 28.92 -4.01
C ALA A 515 10.69 28.13 -3.82
N CYS A 516 9.70 28.37 -4.69
CA CYS A 516 8.44 27.61 -4.70
C CYS A 516 8.70 26.11 -4.88
N GLN A 517 9.53 25.73 -5.86
CA GLN A 517 9.87 24.32 -6.11
C GLN A 517 10.61 23.67 -4.95
N ARG A 518 11.52 24.38 -4.26
CA ARG A 518 12.18 23.87 -3.05
C ARG A 518 11.19 23.64 -1.90
N LEU A 519 10.30 24.59 -1.66
CA LEU A 519 9.21 24.45 -0.68
C LEU A 519 8.25 23.29 -1.04
N GLY A 520 8.00 23.09 -2.34
CA GLY A 520 7.23 21.94 -2.84
C GLY A 520 7.96 20.60 -2.68
N ALA A 521 9.28 20.58 -2.90
CA ALA A 521 10.11 19.41 -2.69
C ALA A 521 10.14 18.98 -1.21
N CYS A 522 10.17 19.95 -0.30
CA CYS A 522 10.03 19.73 1.14
C CYS A 522 8.59 19.41 1.59
N ARG A 523 7.64 19.30 0.66
CA ARG A 523 6.21 19.06 0.94
C ARG A 523 5.58 20.08 1.91
N LEU A 524 6.11 21.30 1.98
CA LEU A 524 5.45 22.44 2.65
C LEU A 524 4.34 23.00 1.77
N LEU A 525 4.55 22.96 0.45
CA LEU A 525 3.58 23.33 -0.57
C LEU A 525 3.20 22.10 -1.41
N LEU A 526 1.92 22.01 -1.76
CA LEU A 526 1.42 21.12 -2.80
C LEU A 526 1.36 21.92 -4.09
N LEU A 527 2.11 21.44 -5.08
CA LEU A 527 2.33 22.13 -6.33
C LEU A 527 1.83 21.26 -7.49
N GLU A 528 1.16 21.90 -8.46
CA GLU A 528 0.91 21.30 -9.77
C GLU A 528 2.22 21.08 -10.55
N PRO A 529 2.24 20.24 -11.61
CA PRO A 529 3.45 20.02 -12.39
C PRO A 529 4.01 21.33 -13.00
N SER A 530 5.33 21.51 -12.91
CA SER A 530 6.04 22.74 -13.29
C SER A 530 5.93 23.14 -14.76
N ARG A 531 5.33 22.30 -15.62
CA ARG A 531 5.02 22.62 -17.03
C ARG A 531 4.09 23.83 -17.17
N LEU A 532 3.26 24.08 -16.17
CA LEU A 532 2.32 25.20 -16.13
C LEU A 532 3.01 26.53 -15.78
N GLY A 533 4.26 26.50 -15.31
CA GLY A 533 5.09 27.67 -15.00
C GLY A 533 4.34 28.68 -14.12
N VAL A 534 3.97 29.81 -14.72
CA VAL A 534 3.32 30.94 -14.03
C VAL A 534 1.87 30.66 -13.62
N LEU A 535 1.18 29.75 -14.32
CA LEU A 535 -0.20 29.36 -14.04
C LEU A 535 -0.32 28.19 -13.07
N GLN A 536 0.81 27.70 -12.57
CA GLN A 536 0.86 26.60 -11.60
C GLN A 536 0.07 26.98 -10.34
N ARG A 537 -0.84 26.11 -9.91
CA ARG A 537 -1.57 26.30 -8.65
C ARG A 537 -0.73 25.83 -7.47
N VAL A 538 -0.84 26.59 -6.39
CA VAL A 538 -0.12 26.41 -5.13
C VAL A 538 -1.15 26.24 -4.01
N ARG A 539 -1.00 25.16 -3.24
CA ARG A 539 -1.75 24.89 -2.02
C ARG A 539 -0.79 24.67 -0.86
N LEU A 540 -1.17 25.05 0.36
CA LEU A 540 -0.39 24.72 1.57
C LEU A 540 -0.67 23.28 2.01
N ASN A 541 0.38 22.52 2.31
CA ASN A 541 0.24 21.19 2.93
C ASN A 541 0.19 21.27 4.47
N VAL A 542 0.57 22.42 5.02
CA VAL A 542 0.66 22.72 6.46
C VAL A 542 -0.47 23.68 6.84
N SER A 543 -0.95 23.61 8.08
CA SER A 543 -1.99 24.51 8.56
C SER A 543 -1.51 25.97 8.52
N GLN A 544 -2.42 26.91 8.24
CA GLN A 544 -2.06 28.34 8.20
C GLN A 544 -1.54 28.84 9.55
N ASP A 545 -2.08 28.30 10.64
CA ASP A 545 -1.69 28.66 12.01
C ASP A 545 -0.28 28.18 12.35
N ASP A 546 0.11 26.97 11.92
CA ASP A 546 1.48 26.46 12.12
C ASP A 546 2.51 27.30 11.37
N VAL A 547 2.17 27.73 10.14
CA VAL A 547 3.06 28.60 9.35
C VAL A 547 3.18 29.97 10.01
N LEU A 548 2.08 30.55 10.51
CA LEU A 548 2.11 31.80 11.26
C LEU A 548 2.89 31.66 12.58
N TYR A 549 2.72 30.56 13.30
CA TYR A 549 3.45 30.26 14.52
C TYR A 549 4.96 30.14 14.25
N ALA A 550 5.35 29.47 13.16
CA ALA A 550 6.74 29.33 12.78
C ALA A 550 7.38 30.67 12.39
N LEU A 551 6.62 31.55 11.72
CA LEU A 551 7.11 32.82 11.17
C LEU A 551 6.99 34.03 12.11
N LYS A 552 6.24 33.92 13.22
CA LYS A 552 6.08 34.94 14.26
C LYS A 552 7.09 34.82 15.40
N ALA A 553 7.93 33.77 15.41
CA ALA A 553 8.87 33.51 16.50
C ALA A 553 10.13 34.39 16.46
N GLU A 554 10.10 35.51 15.74
CA GLU A 554 11.11 36.58 15.77
C GLU A 554 10.49 37.91 16.24
#